data_AF-A0AAU4SIR4-F1
#
_entry.id   AF-A0AAU4SIR4-F1
#
_cell.length_a   1.000
_cell.length_b   1.000
_cell.length_c   1.000
_cell.angle_alpha   90.00
_cell.angle_beta   90.00
_cell.angle_gamma   90.00
#
_symmetry.space_group_name_H-M   'P 1'
#
loop_
_entity.id
_entity.type
_entity.pdbx_description
1 polymer ?
#
loop_
_entity_poly.entity_id
_entity_poly.type
_entity_poly.pdbx_seq_one_letter_code
_entity_poly.pdbx_strand_id
1 'polypeptide(L)'
;MTGKTAPGSRYFPHYTRPWISDHAFNPVLHPHLTGEQAEDVDRAIDLYNEAIIKEVSTARQDGRDWYLMDTAGLLDRLASRRYIEDPLARPKLWRAYPLAPQLTALAPEPNSRFLTSDGARRTDGGLFSLDGVHPSTVGYGIVAQELINVMLRAGVEFRHPDGSVRTAPVTVDFDRLIRRDTLINQPPGNLTSDAIRFPNVIV
;
A
#
# COMPACT_ATOMS: atom_id res chain seq x y z
N MET A 1 -19.27 1.83 -10.73
CA MET A 1 -18.47 3.07 -10.81
C MET A 1 -17.31 2.84 -11.78
N THR A 2 -17.62 2.53 -13.04
CA THR A 2 -16.57 2.30 -14.03
C THR A 2 -16.11 3.65 -14.58
N GLY A 3 -15.03 4.19 -14.03
CA GLY A 3 -14.32 5.32 -14.62
C GLY A 3 -13.65 6.24 -13.60
N LYS A 4 -12.58 6.88 -14.04
CA LYS A 4 -11.97 8.05 -13.36
C LYS A 4 -12.86 9.28 -13.53
N THR A 5 -12.63 10.33 -12.73
CA THR A 5 -13.33 11.62 -12.91
C THR A 5 -13.12 12.23 -14.30
N ALA A 6 -11.96 11.99 -14.90
CA ALA A 6 -11.62 12.32 -16.29
C ALA A 6 -10.51 11.38 -16.79
N PRO A 7 -10.29 11.24 -18.11
CA PRO A 7 -9.14 10.51 -18.64
C PRO A 7 -7.81 11.00 -18.03
N GLY A 8 -7.01 10.08 -17.52
CA GLY A 8 -5.74 10.40 -16.84
C GLY A 8 -5.87 10.99 -15.44
N SER A 9 -7.09 11.08 -14.89
CA SER A 9 -7.27 11.45 -13.49
C SER A 9 -6.86 10.31 -12.56
N ARG A 10 -6.24 10.65 -11.43
CA ARG A 10 -5.96 9.70 -10.35
C ARG A 10 -7.19 9.41 -9.47
N TYR A 11 -8.26 10.20 -9.59
CA TYR A 11 -9.43 10.15 -8.71
C TYR A 11 -10.65 9.48 -9.35
N PHE A 12 -11.53 8.97 -8.49
CA PHE A 12 -12.81 8.40 -8.86
C PHE A 12 -13.94 9.37 -8.52
N PRO A 13 -15.08 9.34 -9.25
CA PRO A 13 -16.22 10.21 -8.94
C PRO A 13 -16.70 10.08 -7.51
N HIS A 14 -16.67 8.86 -6.96
CA HIS A 14 -17.07 8.59 -5.59
C HIS A 14 -16.19 7.52 -4.93
N TYR A 15 -16.02 7.67 -3.62
CA TYR A 15 -15.37 6.71 -2.73
C TYR A 15 -16.38 6.32 -1.65
N THR A 16 -16.70 5.03 -1.56
CA THR A 16 -17.73 4.55 -0.62
C THR A 16 -17.21 3.36 0.15
N ARG A 17 -18.04 2.88 1.08
CA ARG A 17 -17.79 1.73 1.91
C ARG A 17 -17.42 0.52 1.05
N PRO A 18 -16.46 -0.29 1.50
CA PRO A 18 -15.85 -1.26 0.63
C PRO A 18 -16.78 -2.47 0.38
N TRP A 19 -17.84 -2.66 1.19
CA TRP A 19 -18.91 -3.64 0.96
C TRP A 19 -19.99 -3.22 -0.04
N ILE A 20 -19.84 -2.06 -0.68
CA ILE A 20 -20.76 -1.61 -1.71
C ILE A 20 -20.07 -1.76 -3.05
N SER A 21 -20.57 -2.68 -3.87
CA SER A 21 -20.02 -2.88 -5.20
C SER A 21 -20.31 -1.70 -6.11
N ASP A 22 -19.46 -1.56 -7.12
CA ASP A 22 -19.58 -0.56 -8.17
C ASP A 22 -20.94 -0.51 -8.87
N HIS A 23 -21.59 -1.67 -9.02
CA HIS A 23 -22.90 -1.82 -9.64
C HIS A 23 -24.04 -1.51 -8.65
N ALA A 24 -23.86 -1.86 -7.37
CA ALA A 24 -24.84 -1.61 -6.32
C ALA A 24 -24.81 -0.17 -5.78
N PHE A 25 -23.77 0.60 -6.09
CA PHE A 25 -23.60 1.95 -5.56
C PHE A 25 -24.69 2.92 -6.05
N ASN A 26 -25.32 3.62 -5.11
CA ASN A 26 -26.25 4.71 -5.36
C ASN A 26 -25.82 5.93 -4.54
N PRO A 27 -25.40 7.05 -5.17
CA PRO A 27 -24.91 8.23 -4.46
C PRO A 27 -25.99 8.93 -3.62
N VAL A 28 -27.28 8.70 -3.90
CA VAL A 28 -28.39 9.26 -3.10
C VAL A 28 -28.56 8.50 -1.78
N LEU A 29 -28.29 7.20 -1.77
CA LEU A 29 -28.56 6.33 -0.62
C LEU A 29 -27.30 6.00 0.18
N HIS A 30 -26.16 5.92 -0.49
CA HIS A 30 -24.93 5.41 0.10
C HIS A 30 -23.99 6.55 0.49
N PRO A 31 -23.53 6.58 1.76
CA PRO A 31 -22.49 7.50 2.19
C PRO A 31 -21.25 7.36 1.31
N HIS A 32 -20.69 8.49 0.90
CA HIS A 32 -19.52 8.53 0.03
C HIS A 32 -18.77 9.84 0.19
N LEU A 33 -17.51 9.84 -0.23
CA LEU A 33 -16.76 11.03 -0.59
C LEU A 33 -16.85 11.24 -2.10
N THR A 34 -16.89 12.49 -2.54
CA THR A 34 -16.71 12.83 -3.96
C THR A 34 -15.24 12.76 -4.36
N GLY A 35 -14.95 12.77 -5.66
CA GLY A 35 -13.59 12.87 -6.17
C GLY A 35 -12.84 14.12 -5.68
N GLU A 36 -13.54 15.26 -5.61
CA GLU A 36 -13.00 16.52 -5.08
C GLU A 36 -12.66 16.41 -3.58
N GLN A 37 -13.53 15.79 -2.79
CA GLN A 37 -13.24 15.57 -1.36
C GLN A 37 -12.07 14.61 -1.14
N ALA A 38 -11.93 13.58 -1.99
CA ALA A 38 -10.76 12.70 -1.94
C ALA A 38 -9.47 13.44 -2.34
N GLU A 39 -9.55 14.35 -3.32
CA GLU A 39 -8.45 15.25 -3.68
C GLU A 39 -8.08 16.20 -2.54
N ASP A 40 -9.06 16.72 -1.80
CA ASP A 40 -8.80 17.56 -0.63
C ASP A 40 -8.06 16.81 0.48
N VAL A 41 -8.43 15.55 0.73
CA VAL A 41 -7.72 14.68 1.68
C VAL A 41 -6.28 14.44 1.23
N ASP A 42 -6.08 14.09 -0.04
CA ASP A 42 -4.75 13.85 -0.63
C ASP A 42 -3.88 15.10 -0.54
N ARG A 43 -4.44 16.28 -0.85
CA ARG A 43 -3.76 17.57 -0.71
C ARG A 43 -3.37 17.87 0.74
N ALA A 44 -4.22 17.54 1.72
CA ALA A 44 -3.88 17.72 3.12
C ALA A 44 -2.72 16.81 3.55
N ILE A 45 -2.67 15.57 3.05
CA ILE A 45 -1.57 14.63 3.25
C ILE A 45 -0.29 15.17 2.59
N ASP A 46 -0.37 15.66 1.35
CA ASP A 46 0.76 16.22 0.61
C ASP A 46 1.36 17.42 1.37
N LEU A 47 0.55 18.36 1.83
CA LEU A 47 1.01 19.51 2.63
C LEU A 47 1.68 19.09 3.94
N TYR A 48 1.16 18.06 4.61
CA TYR A 48 1.79 17.53 5.82
C TYR A 48 3.14 16.86 5.53
N ASN A 49 3.22 16.07 4.45
CA ASN A 49 4.45 15.44 4.01
C ASN A 49 5.51 16.47 3.56
N GLU A 50 5.10 17.54 2.88
CA GLU A 50 5.97 18.67 2.53
C GLU A 50 6.58 19.33 3.77
N ALA A 51 5.80 19.50 4.84
CA ALA A 51 6.30 20.01 6.11
C ALA A 51 7.36 19.08 6.72
N ILE A 52 7.14 17.75 6.72
CA ILE A 52 8.13 16.78 7.19
C ILE A 52 9.42 16.85 6.36
N ILE A 53 9.30 16.90 5.03
CA ILE A 53 10.45 17.03 4.12
C ILE A 53 11.26 18.28 4.44
N LYS A 54 10.58 19.40 4.67
CA LYS A 54 11.22 20.67 5.01
C LYS A 54 11.98 20.58 6.33
N GLU A 55 11.37 20.03 7.38
CA GLU A 55 12.03 19.86 8.68
C GLU A 55 13.28 18.98 8.58
N VAL A 56 13.22 17.87 7.83
CA VAL A 56 14.39 17.03 7.57
C VAL A 56 15.47 17.78 6.79
N SER A 57 15.09 18.59 5.80
CA SER A 57 16.04 19.41 5.04
C SER A 57 16.73 20.45 5.90
N THR A 58 15.99 21.16 6.76
CA THR A 58 16.55 22.15 7.69
C THR A 58 17.48 21.48 8.70
N ALA A 59 17.08 20.36 9.31
CA ALA A 59 17.94 19.63 10.22
C ALA A 59 19.26 19.19 9.57
N ARG A 60 19.24 18.78 8.30
CA ARG A 60 20.46 18.44 7.54
C ARG A 60 21.35 19.66 7.28
N GLN A 61 20.77 20.81 6.96
CA GLN A 61 21.52 22.06 6.80
C GLN A 61 22.20 22.47 8.10
N ASP A 62 21.58 22.18 9.24
CA ASP A 62 22.13 22.39 10.58
C ASP A 62 23.12 21.28 11.02
N GLY A 63 23.50 20.38 10.11
CA GLY A 63 24.50 19.34 10.36
C GLY A 63 23.98 18.08 11.06
N ARG A 64 22.65 17.87 11.14
CA ARG A 64 22.06 16.61 11.63
C ARG A 64 22.03 15.55 10.53
N ASP A 65 22.33 14.32 10.90
CA ASP A 65 22.26 13.17 9.97
C ASP A 65 20.85 12.55 9.93
N TRP A 66 19.85 13.35 9.56
CA TRP A 66 18.47 12.88 9.48
C TRP A 66 18.18 12.19 8.16
N TYR A 67 17.39 11.12 8.20
CA TYR A 67 16.94 10.38 7.02
C TYR A 67 15.42 10.46 6.89
N LEU A 68 14.94 10.39 5.66
CA LEU A 68 13.53 10.36 5.33
C LEU A 68 13.22 9.07 4.57
N MET A 69 12.16 8.39 4.99
CA MET A 69 11.58 7.29 4.25
C MET A 69 10.34 7.80 3.51
N ASP A 70 10.38 7.77 2.18
CA ASP A 70 9.26 8.18 1.32
C ASP A 70 8.19 7.08 1.27
N THR A 71 7.30 7.10 2.28
CA THR A 71 6.22 6.11 2.39
C THR A 71 5.10 6.39 1.39
N ALA A 72 4.79 7.67 1.11
CA ALA A 72 3.78 8.04 0.13
C ALA A 72 4.19 7.57 -1.28
N GLY A 73 5.42 7.85 -1.69
CA GLY A 73 5.96 7.39 -2.97
C GLY A 73 6.08 5.87 -3.06
N LEU A 74 6.34 5.16 -1.95
CA LEU A 74 6.24 3.69 -1.91
C LEU A 74 4.82 3.20 -2.21
N LEU A 75 3.83 3.77 -1.53
CA LEU A 75 2.42 3.38 -1.64
C LEU A 75 1.86 3.70 -3.03
N ASP A 76 2.19 4.85 -3.62
CA ASP A 76 1.84 5.19 -5.00
C ASP A 76 2.32 4.13 -6.00
N ARG A 77 3.50 3.54 -5.78
CA ARG A 77 4.04 2.50 -6.67
C ARG A 77 3.34 1.15 -6.53
N LEU A 78 2.55 0.96 -5.49
CA LEU A 78 1.73 -0.22 -5.20
C LEU A 78 0.23 0.01 -5.50
N ALA A 79 -0.16 1.24 -5.84
CA ALA A 79 -1.54 1.68 -6.01
C ALA A 79 -2.23 1.05 -7.24
N SER A 80 -2.91 -0.08 -7.01
CA SER A 80 -3.55 -0.90 -8.05
C SER A 80 -4.47 -0.07 -8.95
N ARG A 81 -5.49 0.55 -8.36
CA ARG A 81 -6.50 1.29 -9.13
C ARG A 81 -6.05 2.69 -9.51
N ARG A 82 -5.17 3.31 -8.73
CA ARG A 82 -4.69 4.66 -9.01
C ARG A 82 -3.77 4.68 -10.23
N TYR A 83 -2.81 3.76 -10.27
CA TYR A 83 -1.69 3.82 -11.22
C TYR A 83 -1.39 2.50 -11.95
N ILE A 84 -1.57 1.33 -11.35
CA ILE A 84 -1.24 0.06 -12.03
C ILE A 84 -2.25 -0.21 -13.16
N GLU A 85 -3.54 -0.11 -12.87
CA GLU A 85 -4.65 -0.38 -13.80
C GLU A 85 -4.91 0.76 -14.78
N ASP A 86 -4.44 1.97 -14.49
CA ASP A 86 -4.61 3.15 -15.34
C ASP A 86 -3.26 3.81 -15.67
N PRO A 87 -2.64 3.43 -16.80
CA PRO A 87 -1.39 4.04 -17.25
C PRO A 87 -1.48 5.54 -17.54
N LEU A 88 -2.65 6.07 -17.90
CA LEU A 88 -2.82 7.49 -18.21
C LEU A 88 -2.78 8.36 -16.95
N ALA A 89 -3.08 7.78 -15.78
CA ALA A 89 -3.03 8.48 -14.51
C ALA A 89 -1.61 8.56 -13.92
N ARG A 90 -0.64 7.82 -14.46
CA ARG A 90 0.71 7.70 -13.88
C ARG A 90 1.49 9.03 -13.96
N PRO A 91 2.11 9.48 -12.85
CA PRO A 91 3.12 10.53 -12.91
C PRO A 91 4.27 10.15 -13.85
N LYS A 92 4.92 11.14 -14.49
CA LYS A 92 5.99 10.91 -15.48
C LYS A 92 7.15 10.04 -14.97
N LEU A 93 7.49 10.14 -13.69
CA LEU A 93 8.59 9.41 -13.06
C LEU A 93 8.13 8.17 -12.29
N TRP A 94 6.83 7.81 -12.41
CA TRP A 94 6.29 6.65 -11.74
C TRP A 94 6.86 5.36 -12.32
N ARG A 95 7.16 4.40 -11.44
CA ARG A 95 7.61 3.05 -11.80
C ARG A 95 7.01 2.06 -10.82
N ALA A 96 6.57 0.91 -11.30
CA ALA A 96 6.03 -0.13 -10.44
C ALA A 96 7.03 -0.50 -9.33
N TYR A 97 6.51 -0.85 -8.15
CA TYR A 97 7.35 -1.38 -7.08
C TYR A 97 7.72 -2.84 -7.37
N PRO A 98 9.01 -3.20 -7.41
CA PRO A 98 9.42 -4.59 -7.60
C PRO A 98 9.21 -5.36 -6.29
N LEU A 99 8.12 -6.13 -6.21
CA LEU A 99 7.88 -7.01 -5.07
C LEU A 99 9.00 -8.06 -4.92
N ALA A 100 9.25 -8.48 -3.68
CA ALA A 100 10.17 -9.57 -3.40
C ALA A 100 9.70 -10.86 -4.13
N PRO A 101 10.63 -11.71 -4.63
CA PRO A 101 10.28 -12.91 -5.37
C PRO A 101 9.30 -13.85 -4.64
N GLN A 102 9.39 -13.89 -3.32
CA GLN A 102 8.48 -14.67 -2.47
C GLN A 102 7.03 -14.18 -2.57
N LEU A 103 6.82 -12.87 -2.73
CA LEU A 103 5.50 -12.28 -2.86
C LEU A 103 4.95 -12.46 -4.28
N THR A 104 5.79 -12.31 -5.31
CA THR A 104 5.38 -12.55 -6.72
C THR A 104 5.08 -14.02 -7.00
N ALA A 105 5.64 -14.94 -6.20
CA ALA A 105 5.35 -16.37 -6.29
C ALA A 105 3.98 -16.77 -5.70
N LEU A 106 3.29 -15.88 -4.98
CA LEU A 106 1.96 -16.16 -4.45
C LEU A 106 0.91 -16.10 -5.57
N ALA A 107 -0.16 -16.89 -5.43
CA ALA A 107 -1.26 -16.94 -6.39
C ALA A 107 -2.61 -16.63 -5.68
N PRO A 108 -3.27 -15.49 -5.98
CA PRO A 108 -2.79 -14.39 -6.85
C PRO A 108 -1.59 -13.64 -6.23
N GLU A 109 -0.89 -12.83 -7.01
CA GLU A 109 0.12 -11.90 -6.48
C GLU A 109 -0.56 -10.87 -5.54
N PRO A 110 0.01 -10.55 -4.36
CA PRO A 110 -0.56 -9.53 -3.47
C PRO A 110 -0.62 -8.17 -4.13
N ASN A 111 -1.73 -7.46 -3.96
CA ASN A 111 -1.89 -6.10 -4.46
C ASN A 111 -2.62 -5.21 -3.44
N SER A 112 -2.78 -3.93 -3.78
CA SER A 112 -3.38 -2.93 -2.88
C SER A 112 -4.91 -2.95 -2.85
N ARG A 113 -5.58 -3.82 -3.60
CA ARG A 113 -7.02 -4.00 -3.46
C ARG A 113 -7.31 -4.59 -2.09
N PHE A 114 -8.56 -4.45 -1.66
CA PHE A 114 -9.03 -5.08 -0.44
C PHE A 114 -8.84 -6.60 -0.50
N LEU A 115 -8.48 -7.16 0.65
CA LEU A 115 -8.37 -8.59 0.81
C LEU A 115 -9.73 -9.26 0.53
N THR A 116 -9.74 -10.23 -0.38
CA THR A 116 -10.88 -11.14 -0.56
C THR A 116 -10.44 -12.58 -0.38
N SER A 117 -11.34 -13.42 0.10
CA SER A 117 -11.12 -14.85 0.29
C SER A 117 -12.39 -15.66 0.06
N ASP A 118 -12.20 -16.89 -0.44
CA ASP A 118 -13.26 -17.92 -0.51
C ASP A 118 -13.39 -18.75 0.79
N GLY A 119 -12.67 -18.36 1.85
CA GLY A 119 -12.62 -19.08 3.14
C GLY A 119 -11.62 -20.23 3.20
N ALA A 120 -11.02 -20.62 2.07
CA ALA A 120 -9.90 -21.57 2.03
C ALA A 120 -8.60 -20.88 1.61
N ARG A 121 -8.69 -19.88 0.73
CA ARG A 121 -7.54 -19.17 0.17
C ARG A 121 -7.88 -17.70 -0.11
N ARG A 122 -6.83 -16.89 -0.25
CA ARG A 122 -6.96 -15.53 -0.74
C ARG A 122 -7.30 -15.54 -2.23
N THR A 123 -8.20 -14.64 -2.64
CA THR A 123 -8.64 -14.47 -4.03
C THR A 123 -8.25 -13.13 -4.65
N ASP A 124 -7.94 -12.10 -3.85
CA ASP A 124 -7.42 -10.79 -4.30
C ASP A 124 -6.80 -10.03 -3.11
N GLY A 125 -6.06 -8.95 -3.38
CA GLY A 125 -5.52 -8.04 -2.37
C GLY A 125 -4.42 -8.62 -1.49
N GLY A 126 -4.36 -8.18 -0.24
CA GLY A 126 -3.47 -8.73 0.78
C GLY A 126 -2.18 -7.93 1.04
N LEU A 127 -1.98 -6.77 0.41
CA LEU A 127 -1.01 -5.78 0.93
C LEU A 127 -1.60 -4.98 2.11
N PHE A 128 -2.92 -4.83 2.16
CA PHE A 128 -3.67 -4.23 3.26
C PHE A 128 -4.49 -5.30 4.01
N SER A 129 -4.78 -5.00 5.26
CA SER A 129 -5.56 -5.82 6.17
C SER A 129 -7.07 -5.75 5.87
N LEU A 130 -7.90 -6.33 6.73
CA LEU A 130 -9.35 -6.39 6.55
C LEU A 130 -10.04 -5.01 6.57
N ASP A 131 -9.42 -3.99 7.16
CA ASP A 131 -9.96 -2.63 7.18
C ASP A 131 -9.64 -1.82 5.92
N GLY A 132 -8.71 -2.30 5.08
CA GLY A 132 -8.26 -1.61 3.88
C GLY A 132 -7.46 -0.33 4.11
N VAL A 133 -7.00 -0.09 5.35
CA VAL A 133 -6.19 1.06 5.72
C VAL A 133 -4.84 0.61 6.27
N HIS A 134 -4.84 -0.32 7.23
CA HIS A 134 -3.61 -0.82 7.82
C HIS A 134 -2.97 -1.88 6.92
N PRO A 135 -1.63 -1.89 6.74
CA PRO A 135 -0.95 -2.96 6.03
C PRO A 135 -1.18 -4.34 6.65
N SER A 136 -1.17 -5.39 5.82
CA SER A 136 -1.01 -6.77 6.30
C SER A 136 0.40 -6.99 6.86
N THR A 137 0.70 -8.19 7.39
CA THR A 137 2.06 -8.48 7.88
C THR A 137 3.07 -8.45 6.73
N VAL A 138 2.72 -8.96 5.54
CA VAL A 138 3.57 -8.82 4.35
C VAL A 138 3.67 -7.37 3.86
N GLY A 139 2.60 -6.58 3.99
CA GLY A 139 2.61 -5.14 3.70
C GLY A 139 3.59 -4.39 4.61
N TYR A 140 3.54 -4.64 5.92
CA TYR A 140 4.56 -4.14 6.87
C TYR A 140 5.96 -4.65 6.55
N GLY A 141 6.10 -5.86 6.00
CA GLY A 141 7.37 -6.39 5.51
C GLY A 141 7.99 -5.54 4.39
N ILE A 142 7.18 -5.03 3.46
CA ILE A 142 7.64 -4.12 2.40
C ILE A 142 8.12 -2.80 2.99
N VAL A 143 7.33 -2.21 3.90
CA VAL A 143 7.70 -0.97 4.61
C VAL A 143 9.00 -1.18 5.40
N ALA A 144 9.13 -2.30 6.11
CA ALA A 144 10.34 -2.65 6.86
C ALA A 144 11.55 -2.81 5.94
N GLN A 145 11.40 -3.38 4.76
CA GLN A 145 12.50 -3.50 3.79
C GLN A 145 13.00 -2.13 3.33
N GLU A 146 12.11 -1.19 3.03
CA GLU A 146 12.52 0.17 2.65
C GLU A 146 13.15 0.94 3.82
N LEU A 147 12.66 0.73 5.04
CA LEU A 147 13.31 1.30 6.22
C LEU A 147 14.72 0.71 6.43
N ILE A 148 14.92 -0.60 6.22
CA ILE A 148 16.24 -1.22 6.25
C ILE A 148 17.16 -0.55 5.22
N ASN A 149 16.67 -0.29 4.00
CA ASN A 149 17.47 0.38 2.97
C ASN A 149 17.92 1.78 3.43
N VAL A 150 17.04 2.53 4.09
CA VAL A 150 17.36 3.84 4.69
C VAL A 150 18.40 3.69 5.81
N MET A 151 18.21 2.74 6.72
CA MET A 151 19.13 2.48 7.83
C MET A 151 20.53 2.05 7.37
N LEU A 152 20.61 1.19 6.35
CA LEU A 152 21.89 0.82 5.73
C LEU A 152 22.60 2.02 5.13
N ARG A 153 21.86 2.93 4.47
CA ARG A 153 22.42 4.19 3.95
C ARG A 153 22.96 5.08 5.08
N ALA A 154 22.32 5.05 6.24
CA ALA A 154 22.78 5.73 7.45
C ALA A 154 23.94 5.01 8.18
N GLY A 155 24.47 3.93 7.61
CA GLY A 155 25.57 3.16 8.22
C GLY A 155 25.15 2.27 9.40
N VAL A 156 23.84 2.04 9.59
CA VAL A 156 23.37 1.14 10.64
C VAL A 156 23.73 -0.29 10.29
N GLU A 157 24.43 -0.93 11.23
CA GLU A 157 24.83 -2.32 11.12
C GLU A 157 23.73 -3.24 11.66
N PHE A 158 23.30 -4.19 10.82
CA PHE A 158 22.34 -5.22 11.24
C PHE A 158 23.08 -6.46 11.69
N ARG A 159 22.69 -7.02 12.85
CA ARG A 159 23.30 -8.22 13.42
C ARG A 159 22.32 -9.38 13.53
N HIS A 160 22.84 -10.59 13.46
CA HIS A 160 22.13 -11.81 13.84
C HIS A 160 21.98 -11.87 15.38
N PRO A 161 21.08 -12.72 15.92
CA PRO A 161 20.93 -12.89 17.36
C PRO A 161 22.22 -13.35 18.08
N ASP A 162 23.13 -14.01 17.36
CA ASP A 162 24.44 -14.43 17.88
C ASP A 162 25.48 -13.29 17.89
N GLY A 163 25.09 -12.08 17.48
CA GLY A 163 25.95 -10.90 17.44
C GLY A 163 26.78 -10.77 16.17
N SER A 164 26.79 -11.75 15.26
CA SER A 164 27.50 -11.65 13.98
C SER A 164 26.83 -10.62 13.06
N VAL A 165 27.62 -9.91 12.26
CA VAL A 165 27.12 -8.90 11.32
C VAL A 165 26.45 -9.58 10.13
N ARG A 166 25.25 -9.14 9.76
CA ARG A 166 24.55 -9.64 8.58
C ARG A 166 25.28 -9.18 7.32
N THR A 167 25.59 -10.12 6.43
CA THR A 167 26.17 -9.82 5.13
C THR A 167 25.12 -9.28 4.16
N ALA A 168 25.51 -8.38 3.27
CA ALA A 168 24.61 -7.86 2.23
C ALA A 168 24.19 -8.97 1.24
N PRO A 169 22.97 -8.91 0.67
CA PRO A 169 21.92 -7.94 0.98
C PRO A 169 21.23 -8.24 2.32
N VAL A 170 20.99 -7.21 3.13
CA VAL A 170 20.20 -7.33 4.36
C VAL A 170 18.72 -7.20 3.99
N THR A 171 18.03 -8.34 3.95
CA THR A 171 16.62 -8.38 3.56
C THR A 171 15.70 -8.82 4.70
N VAL A 172 14.43 -8.47 4.58
CA VAL A 172 13.34 -9.06 5.34
C VAL A 172 13.19 -10.52 4.91
N ASP A 173 13.01 -11.42 5.88
CA ASP A 173 12.68 -12.82 5.65
C ASP A 173 11.19 -12.95 5.26
N PHE A 174 10.90 -12.69 3.98
CA PHE A 174 9.55 -12.74 3.45
C PHE A 174 8.94 -14.15 3.51
N ASP A 175 9.74 -15.20 3.39
CA ASP A 175 9.26 -16.58 3.56
C ASP A 175 8.69 -16.79 4.97
N ARG A 176 9.39 -16.30 6.00
CA ARG A 176 8.90 -16.35 7.38
C ARG A 176 7.70 -15.43 7.60
N LEU A 177 7.70 -14.23 7.02
CA LEU A 177 6.55 -13.32 7.14
C LEU A 177 5.30 -13.93 6.53
N ILE A 178 5.39 -14.43 5.29
CA ILE A 178 4.29 -15.11 4.62
C ILE A 178 3.77 -16.24 5.50
N ARG A 179 4.64 -17.15 5.98
CA ARG A 179 4.23 -18.25 6.88
C ARG A 179 3.45 -17.80 8.11
N ARG A 180 3.70 -16.59 8.62
CA ARG A 180 3.06 -16.04 9.82
C ARG A 180 1.89 -15.10 9.53
N ASP A 181 1.73 -14.66 8.28
CA ASP A 181 0.64 -13.81 7.87
C ASP A 181 -0.60 -14.67 7.60
N THR A 182 -1.49 -14.73 8.59
CA THR A 182 -2.74 -15.49 8.47
C THR A 182 -3.65 -14.90 7.40
N LEU A 183 -3.60 -13.59 7.10
CA LEU A 183 -4.41 -13.02 6.01
C LEU A 183 -3.94 -13.50 4.64
N ILE A 184 -2.65 -13.84 4.49
CA ILE A 184 -2.12 -14.40 3.26
C ILE A 184 -2.36 -15.91 3.16
N ASN A 185 -2.05 -16.65 4.21
CA ASN A 185 -2.02 -18.13 4.14
C ASN A 185 -3.30 -18.82 4.63
N GLN A 186 -4.06 -18.19 5.52
CA GLN A 186 -5.27 -18.74 6.13
C GLN A 186 -6.31 -17.64 6.36
N PRO A 187 -6.70 -16.91 5.29
CA PRO A 187 -7.61 -15.79 5.45
C PRO A 187 -8.97 -16.26 6.00
N PRO A 188 -9.63 -15.43 6.82
CA PRO A 188 -11.00 -15.72 7.20
C PRO A 188 -11.89 -15.72 5.95
N GLY A 189 -12.92 -16.57 5.94
CA GLY A 189 -13.93 -16.54 4.89
C GLY A 189 -14.65 -15.19 4.85
N ASN A 190 -14.84 -14.66 3.65
CA ASN A 190 -15.70 -13.52 3.45
C ASN A 190 -17.15 -13.91 3.85
N LEU A 191 -17.89 -13.00 4.48
CA LEU A 191 -19.33 -13.16 4.69
C LEU A 191 -19.99 -13.39 3.32
N THR A 192 -20.72 -14.49 3.17
CA THR A 192 -20.99 -15.18 1.89
C THR A 192 -21.57 -14.35 0.73
N SER A 193 -21.02 -14.66 -0.46
CA SER A 193 -21.45 -14.60 -1.88
C SER A 193 -22.15 -13.40 -2.54
N ASP A 194 -22.96 -12.57 -1.87
CA ASP A 194 -23.53 -11.35 -2.50
C ASP A 194 -22.94 -10.07 -1.93
N ALA A 195 -22.31 -10.17 -0.76
CA ALA A 195 -22.02 -9.00 0.02
C ALA A 195 -20.76 -8.28 -0.45
N ILE A 196 -19.67 -8.96 -0.87
CA ILE A 196 -18.45 -8.18 -1.04
C ILE A 196 -17.40 -8.64 -2.07
N ARG A 197 -17.43 -7.99 -3.24
CA ARG A 197 -16.25 -7.69 -4.05
C ARG A 197 -15.78 -6.29 -3.67
N PHE A 198 -14.73 -6.20 -2.87
CA PHE A 198 -14.23 -4.93 -2.36
C PHE A 198 -13.32 -4.22 -3.38
N PRO A 199 -13.68 -3.07 -3.96
CA PRO A 199 -12.86 -2.42 -4.98
C PRO A 199 -12.02 -1.23 -4.47
N ASN A 200 -12.14 -0.77 -3.22
CA ASN A 200 -11.80 0.64 -2.91
C ASN A 200 -10.78 0.87 -1.80
N VAL A 201 -9.51 0.54 -1.98
CA VAL A 201 -8.46 1.11 -1.11
C VAL A 201 -8.08 2.50 -1.64
N ILE A 202 -7.99 3.47 -0.73
CA ILE A 202 -7.40 4.80 -0.98
C ILE A 202 -5.89 4.62 -0.92
N VAL A 203 -5.33 4.00 -1.96
CA VAL A 203 -3.91 4.05 -2.30
C VAL A 203 -3.81 4.08 -3.81
#